data_AF-A0A1X7JWU1-F1
#
_entry.id   AF-A0A1X7JWU1-F1
#
_cell.length_a   1.000
_cell.length_b   1.000
_cell.length_c   1.000
_cell.angle_alpha   90.00
_cell.angle_beta   90.00
_cell.angle_gamma   90.00
#
_symmetry.space_group_name_H-M   'P 1'
#
loop_
_entity.id
_entity.type
_entity.pdbx_description
1 polymer ?
#
loop_
_entity_poly.entity_id
_entity_poly.type
_entity_poly.pdbx_seq_one_letter_code
_entity_poly.pdbx_strand_id
1 'polypeptide(L)'
;MKRILKWLLGILVAMIIITNLPILNKNFMLTFDGKGHFKYSNSNASFTYLESLSFKNGFLTDWSINRFIEEMQPSIENQEVYRLYKINPLCFWRWHYYIFISRHYKYKSWEEIEPNRVPYDSVNMWQDF
;
A
#
# COMPACT_ATOMS: atom_id res chain seq x y z
N MET A 1 14.14 -17.96 34.72
CA MET A 1 14.39 -17.71 33.27
C MET A 1 13.30 -18.28 32.35
N LYS A 2 13.05 -19.60 32.31
CA LYS A 2 12.05 -20.20 31.37
C LYS A 2 10.62 -19.65 31.51
N ARG A 3 10.18 -19.33 32.73
CA ARG A 3 8.84 -18.76 32.98
C ARG A 3 8.72 -17.32 32.46
N ILE A 4 9.73 -16.47 32.71
CA ILE A 4 9.77 -15.09 32.19
C ILE A 4 9.80 -15.10 30.66
N LEU A 5 10.60 -15.97 30.05
CA LEU A 5 10.66 -16.10 28.59
C LEU A 5 9.30 -16.48 27.97
N LYS A 6 8.56 -17.41 28.59
CA LYS A 6 7.21 -17.77 28.15
C LYS A 6 6.23 -16.59 28.21
N TRP A 7 6.30 -15.78 29.28
CA TRP A 7 5.49 -14.58 29.40
C TRP A 7 5.83 -13.53 28.34
N LEU A 8 7.11 -13.27 28.12
CA LEU A 8 7.57 -12.33 27.09
C LEU A 8 7.11 -12.76 25.68
N LEU A 9 7.21 -14.06 25.38
CA LEU A 9 6.73 -14.60 24.12
C LEU A 9 5.20 -14.42 23.98
N GLY A 10 4.44 -14.69 25.05
CA GLY A 10 2.99 -14.48 25.05
C GLY A 10 2.60 -13.03 24.78
N ILE A 11 3.29 -12.07 25.41
CA ILE A 11 3.06 -10.64 25.18
C ILE A 11 3.38 -10.25 23.73
N LEU A 12 4.50 -10.73 23.20
CA LEU A 12 4.90 -10.47 21.81
C LEU A 12 3.85 -11.00 20.82
N VAL A 13 3.39 -12.23 21.00
CA VAL A 13 2.36 -12.84 20.14
C VAL A 13 1.05 -12.05 20.24
N ALA A 14 0.62 -11.68 21.45
CA ALA A 14 -0.58 -10.87 21.64
C ALA A 14 -0.47 -9.51 20.93
N MET A 15 0.68 -8.83 21.00
CA MET A 15 0.93 -7.56 20.32
C MET A 15 0.84 -7.72 18.79
N ILE A 16 1.42 -8.77 18.23
CA ILE A 16 1.33 -9.07 16.79
C ILE A 16 -0.13 -9.29 16.39
N ILE A 17 -0.90 -10.07 17.16
CA ILE A 17 -2.33 -10.32 16.86
C ILE A 17 -3.12 -9.02 16.92
N ILE A 18 -3.02 -8.24 18.01
CA ILE A 18 -3.78 -7.01 18.23
C ILE A 18 -3.52 -5.98 17.14
N THR A 19 -2.24 -5.79 16.75
CA THR A 19 -1.86 -4.83 15.70
C THR A 19 -2.32 -5.22 14.30
N ASN A 20 -2.70 -6.48 14.09
CA ASN A 20 -3.18 -7.01 12.81
C ASN A 20 -4.70 -7.28 12.80
N LEU A 21 -5.44 -6.92 13.85
CA LEU A 21 -6.91 -6.98 13.82
C LEU A 21 -7.45 -5.96 12.79
N PRO A 22 -8.38 -6.33 11.90
CA PRO A 22 -8.81 -5.47 10.78
C PRO A 22 -9.23 -4.05 11.19
N ILE A 23 -9.93 -3.89 12.32
CA ILE A 23 -10.40 -2.59 12.83
C ILE A 23 -9.25 -1.72 13.33
N LEU A 24 -8.23 -2.33 13.96
CA LEU A 24 -7.13 -1.62 14.60
C LEU A 24 -5.92 -1.44 13.67
N ASN A 25 -5.73 -2.37 12.73
CA ASN A 25 -4.58 -2.44 11.85
C ASN A 25 -4.38 -1.14 11.08
N LYS A 26 -5.46 -0.60 10.53
CA LYS A 26 -5.44 0.66 9.79
C LYS A 26 -5.03 1.86 10.65
N ASN A 27 -5.49 1.92 11.90
CA ASN A 27 -5.11 2.97 12.84
C ASN A 27 -3.63 2.86 13.22
N PHE A 28 -3.12 1.64 13.45
CA PHE A 28 -1.71 1.42 13.71
C PHE A 28 -0.84 1.83 12.51
N MET A 29 -1.20 1.40 11.30
CA MET A 29 -0.49 1.82 10.09
C MET A 29 -0.54 3.34 9.91
N LEU A 30 -1.69 3.99 10.08
CA LEU A 30 -1.80 5.45 10.01
C LEU A 30 -0.91 6.15 11.06
N THR A 31 -0.83 5.60 12.27
CA THR A 31 -0.04 6.17 13.38
C THR A 31 1.47 6.03 13.15
N PHE A 32 1.91 4.86 12.70
CA PHE A 32 3.34 4.54 12.56
C PHE A 32 3.93 4.91 11.19
N ASP A 33 3.12 4.84 10.13
CA ASP A 33 3.56 5.03 8.75
C ASP A 33 3.14 6.39 8.18
N GLY A 34 2.21 7.07 8.86
CA GLY A 34 1.68 8.37 8.45
C GLY A 34 0.86 8.29 7.16
N LYS A 35 0.71 9.45 6.51
CA LYS A 35 0.12 9.52 5.17
C LYS A 35 1.22 9.28 4.14
N GLY A 36 0.99 8.31 3.25
CA GLY A 36 1.75 8.19 2.02
C GLY A 36 2.89 7.19 1.99
N HIS A 37 2.93 6.23 2.92
CA HIS A 37 3.78 5.05 2.77
C HIS A 37 3.31 4.16 1.60
N PHE A 38 2.01 3.93 1.51
CA PHE A 38 1.39 3.04 0.53
C PHE A 38 1.10 3.80 -0.76
N LYS A 39 2.11 3.84 -1.62
CA LYS A 39 2.05 4.46 -2.95
C LYS A 39 1.98 3.41 -4.05
N TYR A 40 1.23 3.73 -5.08
CA TYR A 40 1.06 2.91 -6.26
C TYR A 40 1.20 3.75 -7.52
N SER A 41 1.69 3.14 -8.60
CA SER A 41 1.77 3.77 -9.91
C SER A 41 1.78 2.71 -11.00
N ASN A 42 1.27 3.05 -12.19
CA ASN A 42 1.60 2.31 -13.41
C ASN A 42 2.99 2.73 -13.96
N SER A 43 3.44 2.10 -15.05
CA SER A 43 4.81 2.25 -15.56
C SER A 43 5.22 3.66 -15.98
N ASN A 44 4.28 4.53 -16.33
CA ASN A 44 4.52 5.91 -16.76
C ASN A 44 3.83 6.96 -15.85
N ALA A 45 3.36 6.57 -14.67
CA ALA A 45 2.67 7.45 -13.72
C ALA A 45 1.45 8.20 -14.29
N SER A 46 0.78 7.67 -15.31
CA SER A 46 -0.54 8.19 -15.72
C SER A 46 -1.66 7.74 -14.78
N PHE A 47 -1.39 6.73 -13.96
CA PHE A 47 -2.15 6.38 -12.76
C PHE A 47 -1.20 6.45 -11.57
N THR A 48 -1.48 7.31 -10.58
CA THR A 48 -0.78 7.35 -9.29
C THR A 48 -1.78 7.38 -8.16
N TYR A 49 -1.57 6.55 -7.14
CA TYR A 49 -2.48 6.44 -6.01
C TYR A 49 -1.73 6.48 -4.67
N LEU A 50 -2.17 7.38 -3.80
CA LEU A 50 -1.67 7.58 -2.45
C LEU A 50 -2.73 7.11 -1.45
N GLU A 51 -2.52 5.94 -0.87
CA GLU A 51 -3.49 5.42 0.08
C GLU A 51 -3.42 6.19 1.40
N SER A 52 -4.52 6.87 1.74
CA SER A 52 -4.53 7.81 2.87
C SER A 52 -4.66 7.13 4.24
N LEU A 53 -4.88 5.80 4.26
CA LEU A 53 -5.14 4.99 5.46
C LEU A 53 -6.20 5.57 6.42
N SER A 54 -7.00 6.54 5.99
CA SER A 54 -8.01 7.19 6.83
C SER A 54 -9.23 6.29 6.99
N PHE A 55 -9.95 6.38 8.12
CA PHE A 55 -11.15 5.56 8.34
C PHE A 55 -12.19 5.66 7.22
N LYS A 56 -12.27 6.81 6.54
CA LYS A 56 -13.23 7.09 5.47
C LYS A 56 -12.80 6.61 4.08
N ASN A 57 -11.51 6.34 3.86
CA ASN A 57 -11.00 5.99 2.53
C ASN A 57 -10.80 4.48 2.41
N GLY A 58 -11.21 3.88 1.30
CA GLY A 58 -10.92 2.48 1.01
C GLY A 58 -9.44 2.20 0.78
N PHE A 59 -9.09 0.91 0.71
CA PHE A 59 -7.81 0.50 0.14
C PHE A 59 -7.87 0.61 -1.39
N LEU A 60 -6.72 0.56 -2.08
CA LEU A 60 -6.71 0.41 -3.52
C LEU A 60 -7.50 -0.87 -3.90
N THR A 61 -8.40 -0.75 -4.88
CA THR A 61 -9.22 -1.85 -5.36
C THR A 61 -9.06 -2.04 -6.86
N ASP A 62 -9.26 -3.27 -7.32
CA ASP A 62 -9.29 -3.60 -8.75
C ASP A 62 -10.34 -2.79 -9.50
N TRP A 63 -11.43 -2.39 -8.83
CA TRP A 63 -12.44 -1.50 -9.43
C TRP A 63 -11.85 -0.17 -9.89
N SER A 64 -10.99 0.45 -9.07
CA SER A 64 -10.39 1.75 -9.41
C SER A 64 -9.41 1.62 -10.58
N ILE A 65 -8.68 0.52 -10.62
CA ILE A 65 -7.71 0.21 -11.68
C ILE A 65 -8.44 -0.10 -12.99
N ASN A 66 -9.46 -0.96 -12.95
CA ASN A 66 -10.25 -1.31 -14.12
C ASN A 66 -10.94 -0.09 -14.71
N ARG A 67 -11.50 0.78 -13.86
CA ARG A 67 -12.12 2.03 -14.30
C ARG A 67 -11.12 2.97 -14.98
N PHE A 68 -9.90 3.11 -14.43
CA PHE A 68 -8.83 3.85 -15.09
C PHE A 68 -8.50 3.26 -16.46
N ILE A 69 -8.39 1.93 -16.58
CA ILE A 69 -8.10 1.25 -17.85
C ILE A 69 -9.21 1.49 -18.88
N GLU A 70 -10.47 1.42 -18.45
CA GLU A 70 -11.65 1.67 -19.30
C GLU A 70 -11.70 3.11 -19.81
N GLU A 71 -11.49 4.10 -18.94
CA GLU A 71 -11.61 5.52 -19.27
C GLU A 71 -10.40 6.05 -20.07
N MET A 72 -9.18 5.63 -19.71
CA MET A 72 -7.95 6.19 -20.27
C MET A 72 -7.33 5.34 -21.37
N GLN A 73 -7.78 4.09 -21.52
CA GLN A 73 -7.29 3.13 -22.53
C GLN A 73 -5.75 3.12 -22.68
N PRO A 74 -4.98 3.00 -21.57
CA PRO A 74 -3.54 3.08 -21.65
C PRO A 74 -2.96 1.87 -22.40
N SER A 75 -1.72 2.00 -22.89
CA SER A 75 -1.00 0.87 -23.47
C SER A 75 -0.89 -0.30 -22.48
N ILE A 76 -0.74 -1.51 -23.01
CA ILE A 76 -0.70 -2.75 -22.21
C ILE A 76 0.30 -2.66 -21.05
N GLU A 77 1.47 -2.07 -21.28
CA GLU A 77 2.52 -1.88 -20.26
C GLU A 77 2.15 -0.93 -19.11
N ASN A 78 1.15 -0.06 -19.35
CA ASN A 78 0.64 0.95 -18.42
C ASN A 78 -0.70 0.56 -17.79
N GLN A 79 -1.21 -0.65 -18.08
CA GLN A 79 -2.37 -1.22 -17.40
C GLN A 79 -2.00 -1.91 -16.08
N GLU A 80 -0.75 -2.37 -15.94
CA GLU A 80 -0.25 -2.95 -14.69
C GLU A 80 0.03 -1.85 -13.66
N VAL A 81 -0.48 -2.03 -12.44
CA VAL A 81 -0.20 -1.16 -11.29
C VAL A 81 0.82 -1.82 -10.36
N TYR A 82 1.84 -1.05 -10.00
CA TYR A 82 2.91 -1.46 -9.11
C TYR A 82 2.78 -0.76 -7.76
N ARG A 83 3.22 -1.45 -6.70
CA ARG A 83 3.52 -0.79 -5.42
C ARG A 83 4.90 -0.14 -5.48
N LEU A 84 5.01 1.06 -4.94
CA LEU A 84 6.25 1.84 -4.89
C LEU A 84 7.02 1.71 -3.57
N TYR A 85 6.52 0.86 -2.67
CA TYR A 85 7.15 0.58 -1.38
C TYR A 85 7.56 -0.88 -1.31
N LYS A 86 8.59 -1.17 -0.51
CA LYS A 86 9.05 -2.54 -0.23
C LYS A 86 8.30 -3.12 0.96
N ILE A 87 8.03 -4.42 0.90
CA ILE A 87 7.52 -5.18 2.05
C ILE A 87 8.65 -5.32 3.07
N ASN A 88 8.43 -4.83 4.30
CA ASN A 88 9.37 -4.97 5.41
C ASN A 88 8.80 -5.95 6.46
N PRO A 89 9.34 -7.19 6.58
CA PRO A 89 8.80 -8.17 7.52
C PRO A 89 8.96 -7.75 8.99
N LEU A 90 9.83 -6.79 9.32
CA LEU A 90 9.98 -6.29 10.69
C LEU A 90 8.84 -5.33 11.10
N CYS A 91 8.12 -4.76 10.13
CA CYS A 91 6.96 -3.91 10.38
C CYS A 91 5.70 -4.77 10.57
N PHE A 92 5.63 -5.49 11.69
CA PHE A 92 4.56 -6.45 11.96
C PHE A 92 3.16 -5.83 11.97
N TRP A 93 3.03 -4.53 12.26
CA TRP A 93 1.77 -3.80 12.16
C TRP A 93 1.24 -3.64 10.71
N ARG A 94 2.01 -4.02 9.68
CA ARG A 94 1.60 -4.01 8.27
C ARG A 94 1.29 -5.39 7.71
N TRP A 95 1.48 -6.46 8.48
CA TRP A 95 1.44 -7.82 7.95
C TRP A 95 0.09 -8.20 7.36
N HIS A 96 -1.02 -7.84 8.01
CA HIS A 96 -2.36 -8.04 7.47
C HIS A 96 -2.48 -7.41 6.07
N TYR A 97 -2.12 -6.13 5.95
CA TYR A 97 -2.12 -5.42 4.68
C TYR A 97 -1.18 -6.08 3.64
N TYR A 98 0.03 -6.47 4.04
CA TYR A 98 0.98 -7.15 3.15
C TYR A 98 0.43 -8.48 2.61
N ILE A 99 -0.22 -9.28 3.47
CA ILE A 99 -0.73 -10.61 3.14
C ILE A 99 -2.02 -10.54 2.32
N PHE A 100 -2.89 -9.55 2.55
CA PHE A 100 -4.21 -9.51 1.89
C PHE A 100 -4.31 -8.49 0.76
N ILE A 101 -3.37 -7.53 0.66
CA ILE A 101 -3.44 -6.43 -0.31
C ILE A 101 -2.12 -6.30 -1.08
N SER A 102 -1.01 -5.98 -0.40
CA SER A 102 0.26 -5.67 -1.12
C SER A 102 0.79 -6.80 -1.98
N ARG A 103 0.54 -8.07 -1.62
CA ARG A 103 1.00 -9.24 -2.40
C ARG A 103 0.43 -9.29 -3.82
N HIS A 104 -0.68 -8.60 -4.07
CA HIS A 104 -1.33 -8.57 -5.38
C HIS A 104 -0.63 -7.61 -6.35
N TYR A 105 0.22 -6.72 -5.84
CA TYR A 105 0.94 -5.73 -6.64
C TYR A 105 2.45 -6.01 -6.66
N LYS A 106 3.03 -6.02 -7.85
CA LYS A 106 4.48 -6.16 -8.03
C LYS A 106 5.20 -4.90 -7.51
N TYR A 107 6.42 -5.09 -7.04
CA TYR A 107 7.30 -3.95 -6.71
C TYR A 107 7.82 -3.30 -7.98
N LYS A 108 7.86 -1.97 -8.00
CA LYS A 108 8.72 -1.20 -8.90
C LYS A 108 9.16 0.05 -8.15
N SER A 109 10.44 0.42 -8.26
CA SER A 109 10.91 1.63 -7.57
C SER A 109 10.41 2.89 -8.27
N TRP A 110 10.31 4.00 -7.54
CA TRP A 110 9.90 5.27 -8.16
C TRP A 110 10.96 5.75 -9.14
N GLU A 111 12.23 5.51 -8.83
CA GLU A 111 13.38 5.89 -9.65
C GLU A 111 13.37 5.21 -11.04
N GLU A 112 12.70 4.06 -11.18
CA GLU A 112 12.49 3.38 -12.46
C GLU A 112 11.29 3.94 -13.27
N ILE A 113 10.34 4.60 -12.60
CA ILE A 113 9.10 5.12 -13.20
C ILE A 113 9.25 6.60 -13.54
N GLU A 114 9.85 7.38 -12.64
CA GLU A 114 9.98 8.83 -12.71
C GLU A 114 10.55 9.35 -14.04
N PRO A 115 11.56 8.72 -14.67
CA PRO A 115 12.07 9.19 -15.96
C PRO A 115 11.05 9.10 -17.10
N ASN A 116 10.08 8.20 -17.00
CA ASN A 116 9.05 7.97 -18.00
C ASN A 116 7.70 8.58 -17.60
N ARG A 117 7.65 9.37 -16.52
CA ARG A 117 6.41 9.93 -15.99
C ARG A 117 5.76 10.85 -17.02
N VAL A 118 4.46 10.71 -17.21
CA VAL A 118 3.67 11.76 -17.85
C VAL A 118 3.66 13.01 -16.95
N PRO A 119 3.48 14.21 -17.52
CA PRO A 119 3.30 15.42 -16.71
C PRO A 119 2.18 15.23 -15.69
N TYR A 120 2.39 15.70 -14.47
CA TYR A 120 1.36 15.68 -13.44
C TYR A 120 0.25 16.66 -13.79
N ASP A 121 -0.98 16.19 -13.80
CA ASP A 121 -2.17 17.00 -13.98
C ASP A 121 -3.03 16.98 -12.71
N SER A 122 -3.10 18.13 -12.02
CA SER A 122 -3.85 18.28 -10.78
C SER A 122 -5.37 18.14 -10.93
N VAL A 123 -5.91 18.25 -12.16
CA VAL A 123 -7.35 18.01 -12.41
C VAL A 123 -7.63 16.56 -12.82
N ASN A 124 -6.59 15.77 -13.11
CA ASN A 124 -6.73 14.36 -13.44
C ASN A 124 -6.95 13.55 -12.16
N MET A 125 -8.16 13.01 -12.00
CA MET A 125 -8.52 12.21 -10.83
C MET A 125 -7.74 10.89 -10.70
N TRP A 126 -7.00 10.49 -11.73
CA TRP A 126 -6.16 9.29 -11.72
C TRP A 126 -4.74 9.56 -11.25
N GLN A 127 -4.38 10.81 -10.91
CA GLN A 127 -3.05 11.19 -10.43
C GLN A 127 -3.10 11.88 -9.08
N ASP A 128 -2.55 11.21 -8.06
CA ASP A 128 -2.35 11.79 -6.73
C ASP A 128 -1.01 12.55 -6.59
N PHE A 129 -0.01 12.27 -7.45
CA PHE A 129 1.34 12.87 -7.46
C PHE A 129 2.09 12.69 -8.79
#